data_AF-A0A7K1X0M1-F1
#
_entry.id   AF-A0A7K1X0M1-F1
#
_cell.length_a   1.000
_cell.length_b   1.000
_cell.length_c   1.000
_cell.angle_alpha   90.00
_cell.angle_beta   90.00
_cell.angle_gamma   90.00
#
_symmetry.space_group_name_H-M   'P 1'
#
loop_
_entity.id
_entity.type
_entity.pdbx_description
1 polymer ?
#
loop_
_entity_poly.entity_id
_entity_poly.type
_entity_poly.pdbx_seq_one_letter_code
_entity_poly.pdbx_strand_id
1 'polypeptide(L)'
;MNKLYKMATLFCTAAAVWSCANDSVLDFEYAKPESIANQEKIDAYKDLKTYVDRSSNPDFKLGAGISLSEYVSGGVVKRLVDRNFDEITMGYEMKHGAVVKNDGTFDFSGIDKLLAASQQSGVTIFGHTLCWHSNQNATYLKSLIAPVIIPSTGGPSWDLVTGNDFETDNASNYQVNSNVTVAYTAVGGGANGLGRALKVTNAAVRANDWEAQLFIKFSPAVQAGEKYQLSMDVRSDVNASYSTQAHVTPGAYKHWDFFGTISSTPTWTTYTKEITVSAEQATCGVIAFNLGKTATNYYFDNITLKKYNPTGGSTIIEKTPEQKKTIINESLEKWISEMVKKCATVKAWDVVNEPMDDGKPYELKTGIGKTLAADEFFWQDYLGKDYAVEAFRLARKYGNPTDKLFVNDYNMEYNLDKCKGLIKYVEYIESKGQKVDGIATQMHISINSNKENIASMFQLLAATGKLIKVSELDIAVGTGNVTESMLQKQAEMYKYVVDMYSKYIPAKQRYGITVWGVTDSKKDSSWLPGEKQALWDIQFTRKPAYAGFADGLNGMK
;
A
#
# COMPACT_ATOMS: atom_id res chain seq x y z
N MET A 1 -46.12 -95.24 -16.90
CA MET A 1 -44.65 -95.42 -16.87
C MET A 1 -43.97 -94.06 -16.81
N ASN A 2 -43.74 -93.58 -15.60
CA ASN A 2 -43.34 -92.20 -15.23
C ASN A 2 -41.90 -92.17 -14.72
N LYS A 3 -40.90 -92.56 -15.53
CA LYS A 3 -39.48 -92.59 -15.09
C LYS A 3 -38.45 -92.25 -16.18
N LEU A 4 -38.83 -91.50 -17.23
CA LEU A 4 -37.86 -91.06 -18.26
C LEU A 4 -37.71 -89.53 -18.40
N TYR A 5 -38.69 -88.73 -17.99
CA TYR A 5 -38.58 -87.26 -18.08
C TYR A 5 -37.86 -86.58 -16.90
N LYS A 6 -37.62 -87.28 -15.78
CA LYS A 6 -36.92 -86.72 -14.61
C LYS A 6 -35.39 -86.86 -14.65
N MET A 7 -34.83 -87.62 -15.58
CA MET A 7 -33.37 -87.74 -15.75
C MET A 7 -32.78 -86.84 -16.83
N ALA A 8 -33.58 -86.39 -17.81
CA ALA A 8 -33.10 -85.45 -18.83
C ALA A 8 -32.93 -84.02 -18.26
N THR A 9 -33.78 -83.60 -17.32
CA THR A 9 -33.67 -82.27 -16.70
C THR A 9 -32.53 -82.18 -15.67
N LEU A 10 -32.10 -83.30 -15.09
CA LEU A 10 -30.99 -83.35 -14.14
C LEU A 10 -29.62 -83.31 -14.83
N PHE A 11 -29.50 -83.84 -16.05
CA PHE A 11 -28.25 -83.78 -16.81
C PHE A 11 -28.02 -82.42 -17.49
N CYS A 12 -29.08 -81.71 -17.89
CA CYS A 12 -28.94 -80.34 -18.42
C CYS A 12 -28.75 -79.27 -17.34
N THR A 13 -29.04 -79.55 -16.06
CA THR A 13 -28.77 -78.61 -14.96
C THR A 13 -27.41 -78.82 -14.30
N ALA A 14 -26.82 -80.02 -14.37
CA ALA A 14 -25.45 -80.26 -13.90
C ALA A 14 -24.37 -79.75 -14.87
N ALA A 15 -24.68 -79.61 -16.17
CA ALA A 15 -23.75 -79.06 -17.16
C ALA A 15 -23.67 -77.52 -17.17
N ALA A 16 -24.53 -76.82 -16.42
CA ALA A 16 -24.57 -75.35 -16.35
C ALA A 16 -23.86 -74.75 -15.13
N VAL A 17 -23.24 -75.57 -14.28
CA VAL A 17 -22.49 -75.10 -13.08
C VAL A 17 -21.00 -75.41 -13.15
N TRP A 18 -20.51 -75.83 -14.32
CA TRP A 18 -19.11 -75.68 -14.68
C TRP A 18 -18.99 -74.47 -15.60
N SER A 19 -19.39 -73.31 -15.08
CA SER A 19 -18.65 -72.11 -15.42
C SER A 19 -17.22 -72.41 -15.00
N CYS A 20 -16.28 -72.37 -15.94
CA CYS A 20 -14.89 -72.15 -15.62
C CYS A 20 -14.78 -70.76 -14.97
N ALA A 21 -15.29 -70.61 -13.74
CA ALA A 21 -14.82 -69.58 -12.84
C ALA A 21 -13.38 -69.98 -12.58
N ASN A 22 -12.50 -69.37 -13.37
CA ASN A 22 -11.09 -69.45 -13.13
C ASN A 22 -10.86 -68.78 -11.76
N ASP A 23 -10.82 -69.58 -10.70
CA ASP A 23 -10.57 -69.13 -9.32
C ASP A 23 -9.10 -68.74 -9.12
N SER A 24 -8.30 -68.69 -10.18
CA SER A 24 -7.11 -67.85 -10.13
C SER A 24 -7.57 -66.40 -10.04
N VAL A 25 -7.53 -65.88 -8.81
CA VAL A 25 -7.27 -64.46 -8.61
C VAL A 25 -6.06 -64.19 -9.49
N LEU A 26 -6.25 -63.44 -10.58
CA LEU A 26 -5.13 -62.90 -11.29
C LEU A 26 -4.40 -62.05 -10.26
N ASP A 27 -3.27 -62.54 -9.75
CA ASP A 27 -2.35 -61.78 -8.91
C ASP A 27 -1.79 -60.66 -9.78
N PHE A 28 -2.62 -59.65 -10.01
CA PHE A 28 -2.17 -58.35 -10.47
C PHE A 28 -1.58 -57.65 -9.25
N GLU A 29 -0.37 -58.05 -8.87
CA GLU A 29 0.47 -57.23 -8.02
C GLU A 29 0.89 -56.00 -8.82
N TYR A 30 0.09 -54.93 -8.73
CA TYR A 30 0.53 -53.64 -9.23
C TYR A 30 1.47 -53.01 -8.22
N ALA A 31 2.68 -52.65 -8.65
CA ALA A 31 3.58 -51.86 -7.82
C ALA A 31 2.87 -50.56 -7.42
N LYS A 32 2.86 -50.27 -6.12
CA LYS A 32 2.29 -49.03 -5.58
C LYS A 32 2.90 -47.84 -6.32
N PRO A 33 2.09 -46.91 -6.87
CA PRO A 33 2.61 -45.73 -7.53
C PRO A 33 3.56 -44.96 -6.60
N GLU A 34 4.72 -44.57 -7.12
CA GLU A 34 5.75 -43.87 -6.36
C GLU A 34 5.20 -42.58 -5.70
N SER A 35 4.29 -41.88 -6.39
CA SER A 35 3.60 -40.70 -5.85
C SER A 35 2.80 -40.99 -4.58
N ILE A 36 2.08 -42.12 -4.51
CA ILE A 36 1.34 -42.51 -3.31
C ILE A 36 2.30 -42.92 -2.20
N ALA A 37 3.32 -43.71 -2.53
CA ALA A 37 4.33 -44.11 -1.56
C ALA A 37 5.10 -42.91 -0.95
N ASN A 38 5.38 -41.88 -1.76
CA ASN A 38 6.02 -40.65 -1.30
C ASN A 38 5.06 -39.79 -0.45
N GLN A 39 3.79 -39.67 -0.84
CA GLN A 39 2.81 -38.94 -0.05
C GLN A 39 2.59 -39.60 1.33
N GLU A 40 2.51 -40.92 1.41
CA GLU A 40 2.38 -41.62 2.70
C GLU A 40 3.56 -41.36 3.65
N LYS A 41 4.78 -41.23 3.12
CA LYS A 41 5.94 -40.85 3.94
C LYS A 41 5.78 -39.44 4.50
N ILE A 42 5.25 -38.50 3.73
CA ILE A 42 4.99 -37.12 4.18
C ILE A 42 3.84 -37.10 5.20
N ASP A 43 2.80 -37.89 4.98
CA ASP A 43 1.65 -37.98 5.88
C ASP A 43 1.98 -38.69 7.20
N ALA A 44 3.03 -39.53 7.23
CA ALA A 44 3.53 -40.16 8.44
C ALA A 44 4.20 -39.19 9.43
N TYR A 45 4.54 -37.97 9.02
CA TYR A 45 5.07 -36.97 9.95
C TYR A 45 4.04 -36.61 11.03
N LYS A 46 4.52 -36.32 12.24
CA LYS A 46 3.69 -35.87 13.36
C LYS A 46 3.29 -34.41 13.19
N ASP A 47 2.49 -33.90 14.12
CA ASP A 47 2.12 -32.48 14.16
C ASP A 47 3.37 -31.62 14.43
N LEU A 48 3.55 -30.51 13.70
CA LEU A 48 4.83 -29.77 13.64
C LEU A 48 5.38 -29.36 15.01
N LYS A 49 4.54 -28.82 15.90
CA LYS A 49 4.94 -28.40 17.26
C LYS A 49 5.55 -29.51 18.12
N THR A 50 5.36 -30.78 17.75
CA THR A 50 5.96 -31.95 18.46
C THR A 50 7.44 -32.16 18.13
N TYR A 51 7.94 -31.56 17.05
CA TYR A 51 9.35 -31.63 16.67
C TYR A 51 10.21 -30.55 17.34
N VAL A 52 9.59 -29.56 17.99
CA VAL A 52 10.32 -28.55 18.74
C VAL A 52 10.75 -29.12 20.09
N ASP A 53 12.06 -29.25 20.30
CA ASP A 53 12.61 -29.60 21.61
C ASP A 53 12.43 -28.43 22.61
N ARG A 54 11.41 -28.54 23.45
CA ARG A 54 11.05 -27.54 24.46
C ARG A 54 12.04 -27.49 25.63
N SER A 55 12.88 -28.52 25.81
CA SER A 55 13.90 -28.48 26.86
C SER A 55 15.03 -27.52 26.49
N SER A 56 15.47 -27.54 25.23
CA SER A 56 16.43 -26.59 24.68
C SER A 56 15.81 -25.24 24.31
N ASN A 57 14.52 -25.23 23.94
CA ASN A 57 13.83 -24.04 23.41
C ASN A 57 12.53 -23.75 24.17
N PRO A 58 12.59 -23.46 25.48
CA PRO A 58 11.39 -23.36 26.33
C PRO A 58 10.45 -22.21 25.92
N ASP A 59 11.01 -21.11 25.40
CA ASP A 59 10.24 -19.92 25.04
C ASP A 59 9.91 -19.84 23.54
N PHE A 60 10.40 -20.77 22.72
CA PHE A 60 10.17 -20.77 21.27
C PHE A 60 8.69 -21.00 20.95
N LYS A 61 8.14 -20.17 20.07
CA LYS A 61 6.78 -20.28 19.53
C LYS A 61 6.80 -20.67 18.06
N LEU A 62 6.16 -21.78 17.73
CA LEU A 62 5.87 -22.10 16.35
C LEU A 62 4.53 -21.46 15.97
N GLY A 63 4.51 -20.57 14.98
CA GLY A 63 3.35 -19.76 14.65
C GLY A 63 2.77 -19.98 13.26
N ALA A 64 1.52 -19.56 13.06
CA ALA A 64 0.86 -19.52 11.76
C ALA A 64 0.21 -18.15 11.50
N GLY A 65 0.52 -17.55 10.35
CA GLY A 65 -0.19 -16.42 9.79
C GLY A 65 -1.48 -16.88 9.11
N ILE A 66 -2.60 -16.25 9.44
CA ILE A 66 -3.93 -16.65 8.95
C ILE A 66 -4.90 -15.47 8.91
N SER A 67 -5.95 -15.54 8.09
CA SER A 67 -7.06 -14.60 8.17
C SER A 67 -8.01 -14.93 9.33
N LEU A 68 -8.69 -13.93 9.88
CA LEU A 68 -9.67 -14.17 10.94
C LEU A 68 -10.79 -15.11 10.45
N SER A 69 -11.26 -14.89 9.23
CA SER A 69 -12.39 -15.65 8.67
C SER A 69 -12.10 -17.16 8.61
N GLU A 70 -10.90 -17.55 8.19
CA GLU A 70 -10.48 -18.94 8.15
C GLU A 70 -10.38 -19.54 9.56
N TYR A 71 -9.85 -18.78 10.52
CA TYR A 71 -9.68 -19.25 11.88
C TYR A 71 -11.02 -19.41 12.62
N VAL A 72 -11.91 -18.42 12.56
CA VAL A 72 -13.19 -18.44 13.31
C VAL A 72 -14.24 -19.34 12.67
N SER A 73 -14.08 -19.72 11.40
CA SER A 73 -15.00 -20.65 10.72
C SER A 73 -15.06 -22.05 11.36
N GLY A 74 -14.07 -22.43 12.17
CA GLY A 74 -13.99 -23.76 12.77
C GLY A 74 -13.63 -24.89 11.80
N GLY A 75 -13.23 -24.54 10.57
CA GLY A 75 -12.97 -25.49 9.48
C GLY A 75 -11.65 -26.26 9.59
N VAL A 76 -11.24 -26.89 8.48
CA VAL A 76 -9.99 -27.66 8.37
C VAL A 76 -8.78 -26.80 8.74
N VAL A 77 -8.73 -25.56 8.26
CA VAL A 77 -7.63 -24.62 8.54
C VAL A 77 -7.44 -24.42 10.04
N LYS A 78 -8.52 -24.14 10.79
CA LYS A 78 -8.45 -24.02 12.26
C LYS A 78 -7.85 -25.28 12.90
N ARG A 79 -8.30 -26.47 12.48
CA ARG A 79 -7.79 -27.74 13.02
C ARG A 79 -6.31 -27.95 12.70
N LEU A 80 -5.87 -27.60 11.50
CA LEU A 80 -4.45 -27.65 11.14
C LEU A 80 -3.64 -26.71 12.04
N VAL A 81 -4.11 -25.48 12.22
CA VAL A 81 -3.46 -24.48 13.07
C VAL A 81 -3.35 -24.97 14.52
N ASP A 82 -4.48 -25.31 15.15
CA ASP A 82 -4.51 -25.69 16.57
C ASP A 82 -3.67 -26.95 16.88
N ARG A 83 -3.59 -27.87 15.92
CA ARG A 83 -2.76 -29.08 16.05
C ARG A 83 -1.27 -28.82 15.88
N ASN A 84 -0.89 -27.94 14.95
CA ASN A 84 0.51 -27.82 14.51
C ASN A 84 1.26 -26.64 15.14
N PHE A 85 0.57 -25.64 15.67
CA PHE A 85 1.18 -24.38 16.07
C PHE A 85 0.83 -23.98 17.52
N ASP A 86 1.66 -23.13 18.10
CA ASP A 86 1.52 -22.57 19.45
C ASP A 86 0.92 -21.16 19.42
N GLU A 87 1.11 -20.43 18.32
CA GLU A 87 0.80 -19.01 18.17
C GLU A 87 0.16 -18.70 16.80
N ILE A 88 -0.71 -17.69 16.74
CA ILE A 88 -1.27 -17.17 15.49
C ILE A 88 -1.00 -15.68 15.32
N THR A 89 -0.85 -15.27 14.07
CA THR A 89 -0.75 -13.86 13.66
C THR A 89 -1.85 -13.57 12.65
N MET A 90 -2.62 -12.51 12.85
CA MET A 90 -3.68 -12.13 11.91
C MET A 90 -3.12 -11.34 10.74
N GLY A 91 -3.53 -11.69 9.52
CA GLY A 91 -3.09 -11.00 8.31
C GLY A 91 -3.61 -9.56 8.19
N TYR A 92 -4.77 -9.24 8.77
CA TYR A 92 -5.37 -7.89 8.66
C TYR A 92 -6.05 -7.38 9.92
N GLU A 93 -6.67 -8.25 10.70
CA GLU A 93 -7.72 -7.88 11.65
C GLU A 93 -7.22 -7.13 12.89
N MET A 94 -5.91 -7.10 13.11
CA MET A 94 -5.25 -6.34 14.18
C MET A 94 -4.56 -5.06 13.67
N LYS A 95 -4.66 -4.74 12.37
CA LYS A 95 -4.10 -3.53 11.77
C LYS A 95 -5.04 -2.34 11.97
N HIS A 96 -4.46 -1.13 11.96
CA HIS A 96 -5.19 0.13 12.19
C HIS A 96 -6.42 0.30 11.28
N GLY A 97 -6.31 0.01 9.98
CA GLY A 97 -7.42 0.13 9.03
C GLY A 97 -8.57 -0.86 9.25
N ALA A 98 -8.33 -1.99 9.91
CA ALA A 98 -9.38 -2.95 10.24
C ALA A 98 -10.25 -2.48 11.42
N VAL A 99 -9.62 -1.79 12.37
CA VAL A 99 -10.24 -1.43 13.65
C VAL A 99 -10.77 0.00 13.66
N VAL A 100 -10.01 0.97 13.13
CA VAL A 100 -10.40 2.40 13.19
C VAL A 100 -11.29 2.76 12.00
N LYS A 101 -12.45 3.34 12.29
CA LYS A 101 -13.43 3.81 11.29
C LYS A 101 -13.15 5.26 10.87
N ASN A 102 -13.80 5.70 9.80
CA ASN A 102 -13.60 7.04 9.21
C ASN A 102 -13.96 8.19 10.17
N ASP A 103 -14.82 7.93 11.15
CA ASP A 103 -15.19 8.88 12.20
C ASP A 103 -14.29 8.80 13.45
N GLY A 104 -13.26 7.94 13.44
CA GLY A 104 -12.33 7.75 14.55
C GLY A 104 -12.85 6.85 15.67
N THR A 105 -14.01 6.20 15.47
CA THR A 105 -14.49 5.14 16.36
C THR A 105 -13.77 3.82 16.10
N PHE A 106 -13.80 2.92 17.08
CA PHE A 106 -13.13 1.62 17.03
C PHE A 106 -14.17 0.51 16.88
N ASP A 107 -13.92 -0.40 15.96
CA ASP A 107 -14.67 -1.64 15.80
C ASP A 107 -13.79 -2.83 16.17
N PHE A 108 -13.98 -3.29 17.40
CA PHE A 108 -13.27 -4.44 17.94
C PHE A 108 -14.00 -5.76 17.74
N SER A 109 -15.08 -5.81 16.94
CA SER A 109 -15.86 -7.04 16.76
C SER A 109 -15.03 -8.21 16.21
N GLY A 110 -14.07 -7.93 15.32
CA GLY A 110 -13.10 -8.91 14.83
C GLY A 110 -12.14 -9.39 15.93
N ILE A 111 -11.64 -8.46 16.75
CA ILE A 111 -10.75 -8.75 17.88
C ILE A 111 -11.45 -9.60 18.92
N ASP A 112 -12.70 -9.31 19.26
CA ASP A 112 -13.48 -10.08 20.22
C ASP A 112 -13.66 -11.54 19.77
N LYS A 113 -13.97 -11.75 18.49
CA LYS A 113 -14.06 -13.09 17.90
C LYS A 113 -12.72 -13.81 17.93
N LEU A 114 -11.63 -13.11 17.62
CA LEU A 114 -10.28 -13.65 17.65
C LEU A 114 -9.89 -14.14 19.05
N LEU A 115 -10.04 -13.26 20.05
CA LEU A 115 -9.68 -13.55 21.44
C LEU A 115 -10.47 -14.74 21.98
N ALA A 116 -11.77 -14.81 21.69
CA ALA A 116 -12.61 -15.93 22.07
C ALA A 116 -12.16 -17.25 21.41
N ALA A 117 -11.89 -17.23 20.09
CA ALA A 117 -11.46 -18.41 19.34
C ALA A 117 -10.08 -18.93 19.77
N SER A 118 -9.14 -18.02 20.05
CA SER A 118 -7.79 -18.32 20.55
C SER A 118 -7.85 -18.91 21.96
N GLN A 119 -8.67 -18.33 22.85
CA GLN A 119 -8.85 -18.82 24.21
C GLN A 119 -9.42 -20.24 24.23
N GLN A 120 -10.39 -20.55 23.36
CA GLN A 120 -10.98 -21.87 23.26
C GLN A 120 -9.95 -22.94 22.83
N SER A 121 -8.99 -22.58 21.99
CA SER A 121 -8.00 -23.52 21.44
C SER A 121 -6.68 -23.57 22.20
N GLY A 122 -6.43 -22.63 23.12
CA GLY A 122 -5.16 -22.53 23.84
C GLY A 122 -3.98 -22.09 22.96
N VAL A 123 -4.24 -21.55 21.77
CA VAL A 123 -3.24 -21.02 20.84
C VAL A 123 -3.05 -19.53 21.15
N THR A 124 -1.83 -19.08 21.39
CA THR A 124 -1.57 -17.67 21.72
C THR A 124 -1.65 -16.77 20.49
N ILE A 125 -1.72 -15.46 20.69
CA ILE A 125 -1.76 -14.48 19.60
C ILE A 125 -0.48 -13.65 19.65
N PHE A 126 0.11 -13.42 18.47
CA PHE A 126 1.10 -12.39 18.24
C PHE A 126 0.42 -11.18 17.60
N GLY A 127 0.53 -10.02 18.23
CA GLY A 127 -0.14 -8.80 17.78
C GLY A 127 0.58 -8.17 16.58
N HIS A 128 -0.13 -8.03 15.46
CA HIS A 128 0.41 -7.46 14.23
C HIS A 128 -0.63 -6.53 13.58
N THR A 129 -0.45 -5.20 13.58
CA THR A 129 0.67 -4.41 14.11
C THR A 129 0.15 -3.05 14.59
N LEU A 130 0.88 -2.42 15.51
CA LEU A 130 0.49 -1.12 16.07
C LEU A 130 0.81 0.04 15.14
N CYS A 131 2.00 0.09 14.52
CA CYS A 131 2.38 1.17 13.61
C CYS A 131 2.87 0.60 12.29
N TRP A 132 2.19 0.94 11.20
CA TRP A 132 2.62 0.64 9.84
C TRP A 132 2.29 1.79 8.92
N HIS A 133 2.90 1.81 7.73
CA HIS A 133 2.61 2.80 6.71
C HIS A 133 1.44 2.39 5.81
N SER A 134 1.18 1.08 5.70
CA SER A 134 0.11 0.50 4.90
C SER A 134 -1.04 -0.04 5.78
N ASN A 135 -2.18 -0.34 5.16
CA ASN A 135 -3.41 -0.81 5.81
C ASN A 135 -3.83 0.06 7.00
N GLN A 136 -3.63 1.37 6.89
CA GLN A 136 -4.09 2.37 7.84
C GLN A 136 -5.48 2.87 7.41
N ASN A 137 -6.33 3.29 8.35
CA ASN A 137 -7.41 4.19 7.99
C ASN A 137 -6.84 5.59 7.68
N ALA A 138 -6.24 5.74 6.50
CA ALA A 138 -5.62 6.99 6.09
C ALA A 138 -6.66 8.08 5.81
N THR A 139 -7.91 7.71 5.50
CA THR A 139 -9.02 8.67 5.37
C THR A 139 -9.24 9.42 6.69
N TYR A 140 -9.37 8.69 7.79
CA TYR A 140 -9.48 9.26 9.13
C TYR A 140 -8.24 10.07 9.51
N LEU A 141 -7.03 9.49 9.37
CA LEU A 141 -5.80 10.19 9.76
C LEU A 141 -5.59 11.50 8.98
N LYS A 142 -5.89 11.51 7.67
CA LYS A 142 -5.82 12.71 6.83
C LYS A 142 -6.90 13.73 7.18
N SER A 143 -8.10 13.30 7.59
CA SER A 143 -9.17 14.24 7.98
C SER A 143 -8.83 15.01 9.26
N LEU A 144 -8.10 14.39 10.20
CA LEU A 144 -7.65 15.06 11.43
C LEU A 144 -6.76 16.30 11.13
N ILE A 145 -5.91 16.18 10.12
CA ILE A 145 -4.92 17.21 9.73
C ILE A 145 -5.36 18.06 8.54
N ALA A 146 -6.58 17.84 8.04
CA ALA A 146 -7.14 18.63 6.95
C ALA A 146 -7.23 20.12 7.31
N PRO A 147 -7.16 21.03 6.34
CA PRO A 147 -7.31 22.46 6.59
C PRO A 147 -8.67 22.77 7.23
N VAL A 148 -8.71 23.79 8.08
CA VAL A 148 -10.00 24.31 8.57
C VAL A 148 -10.54 25.23 7.49
N ILE A 149 -11.71 24.88 6.96
CA ILE A 149 -12.43 25.71 5.99
C ILE A 149 -13.41 26.57 6.79
N ILE A 150 -13.14 27.88 6.84
CA ILE A 150 -14.06 28.86 7.43
C ILE A 150 -14.84 29.49 6.27
N PRO A 151 -16.15 29.23 6.17
CA PRO A 151 -17.01 29.98 5.23
C PRO A 151 -16.96 31.46 5.60
N SER A 152 -16.64 32.36 4.67
CA SER A 152 -16.71 33.78 4.99
C SER A 152 -18.17 34.21 5.21
N THR A 153 -18.39 35.17 6.10
CA THR A 153 -19.70 35.82 6.32
C THR A 153 -19.96 36.95 5.31
N GLY A 154 -19.22 37.00 4.20
CA GLY A 154 -18.94 38.23 3.45
C GLY A 154 -19.66 38.40 2.12
N GLY A 155 -20.92 37.96 1.97
CA GLY A 155 -21.71 38.23 0.76
C GLY A 155 -21.04 37.83 -0.57
N PRO A 156 -21.56 38.25 -1.73
CA PRO A 156 -20.98 37.84 -3.01
C PRO A 156 -19.56 38.41 -3.25
N SER A 157 -18.61 37.56 -3.67
CA SER A 157 -17.22 37.94 -3.99
C SER A 157 -16.79 37.50 -5.39
N TRP A 158 -15.64 38.03 -5.84
CA TRP A 158 -14.93 37.58 -7.04
C TRP A 158 -13.62 36.91 -6.62
N ASP A 159 -13.60 35.58 -6.64
CA ASP A 159 -12.47 34.77 -6.15
C ASP A 159 -11.44 34.60 -7.27
N LEU A 160 -10.16 34.86 -7.00
CA LEU A 160 -9.08 34.75 -8.00
C LEU A 160 -8.91 33.30 -8.47
N VAL A 161 -8.93 33.10 -9.78
CA VAL A 161 -8.77 31.79 -10.45
C VAL A 161 -7.36 31.69 -11.04
N THR A 162 -6.92 32.74 -11.73
CA THR A 162 -5.54 32.87 -12.23
C THR A 162 -5.20 34.35 -12.33
N GLY A 163 -3.92 34.69 -12.21
CA GLY A 163 -3.45 36.04 -12.47
C GLY A 163 -1.97 36.08 -12.83
N ASN A 164 -1.56 37.14 -13.51
CA ASN A 164 -0.17 37.42 -13.83
C ASN A 164 0.05 38.94 -13.90
N ASP A 165 0.94 39.44 -13.04
CA ASP A 165 1.37 40.83 -12.98
C ASP A 165 2.73 41.04 -13.69
N PHE A 166 3.35 39.98 -14.21
CA PHE A 166 4.63 39.99 -14.93
C PHE A 166 5.82 40.63 -14.20
N GLU A 167 5.71 40.80 -12.88
CA GLU A 167 6.81 41.30 -12.04
C GLU A 167 7.86 40.23 -11.79
N THR A 168 7.53 38.97 -12.07
CA THR A 168 8.46 37.82 -12.04
C THR A 168 8.47 37.12 -13.39
N ASP A 169 9.49 36.29 -13.63
CA ASP A 169 9.60 35.53 -14.89
C ASP A 169 8.68 34.26 -14.89
N ASN A 170 7.64 34.24 -14.04
CA ASN A 170 6.73 33.12 -13.88
C ASN A 170 5.80 32.97 -15.09
N ALA A 171 6.12 32.01 -15.95
CA ALA A 171 5.32 31.63 -17.12
C ALA A 171 4.43 30.40 -16.91
N SER A 172 4.16 30.00 -15.66
CA SER A 172 3.39 28.78 -15.37
C SER A 172 1.97 28.81 -15.97
N ASN A 173 1.33 29.97 -16.05
CA ASN A 173 -0.06 30.15 -16.44
C ASN A 173 -0.27 30.85 -17.79
N TYR A 174 0.77 31.09 -18.59
CA TYR A 174 0.60 31.57 -19.96
C TYR A 174 1.53 30.86 -20.94
N GLN A 175 1.23 30.97 -22.23
CA GLN A 175 2.09 30.51 -23.31
C GLN A 175 1.73 31.22 -24.61
N VAL A 176 2.61 31.15 -25.60
CA VAL A 176 2.33 31.65 -26.95
C VAL A 176 2.50 30.55 -27.99
N ASN A 177 1.94 30.73 -29.18
CA ASN A 177 2.26 29.87 -30.32
C ASN A 177 3.53 30.35 -31.07
N SER A 178 3.96 29.59 -32.07
CA SER A 178 5.22 29.83 -32.80
C SER A 178 5.24 31.10 -33.67
N ASN A 179 4.10 31.77 -33.86
CA ASN A 179 3.97 32.94 -34.73
C ASN A 179 4.14 34.28 -33.98
N VAL A 180 4.31 34.26 -32.66
CA VAL A 180 4.61 35.45 -31.87
C VAL A 180 5.83 35.19 -30.98
N THR A 181 6.52 36.26 -30.61
CA THR A 181 7.63 36.20 -29.65
C THR A 181 7.30 36.98 -28.38
N VAL A 182 7.83 36.54 -27.25
CA VAL A 182 7.61 37.16 -25.93
C VAL A 182 8.88 37.77 -25.37
N ALA A 183 8.74 38.92 -24.74
CA ALA A 183 9.76 39.57 -23.94
C ALA A 183 9.10 40.33 -22.78
N TYR A 184 9.87 40.77 -21.80
CA TYR A 184 9.40 41.70 -20.78
C TYR A 184 9.88 43.10 -21.09
N THR A 185 9.09 44.12 -20.73
CA THR A 185 9.57 45.50 -20.76
C THR A 185 10.65 45.71 -19.69
N ALA A 186 11.40 46.80 -19.81
CA ALA A 186 12.20 47.30 -18.69
C ALA A 186 11.30 47.67 -17.50
N VAL A 187 11.87 47.71 -16.30
CA VAL A 187 11.21 48.21 -15.09
C VAL A 187 10.76 49.66 -15.32
N GLY A 188 9.53 49.98 -14.95
CA GLY A 188 8.84 51.23 -15.27
C GLY A 188 8.11 51.22 -16.63
N GLY A 189 8.13 50.08 -17.34
CA GLY A 189 7.47 49.91 -18.63
C GLY A 189 6.08 49.28 -18.57
N GLY A 190 5.65 48.81 -17.39
CA GLY A 190 4.30 48.30 -17.13
C GLY A 190 3.24 49.40 -17.05
N ALA A 191 2.02 48.99 -16.72
CA ALA A 191 0.89 49.89 -16.56
C ALA A 191 1.19 50.94 -15.48
N ASN A 192 0.70 52.17 -15.70
CA ASN A 192 0.96 53.32 -14.82
C ASN A 192 2.45 53.68 -14.63
N GLY A 193 3.35 53.19 -15.49
CA GLY A 193 4.79 53.44 -15.37
C GLY A 193 5.45 52.70 -14.21
N LEU A 194 4.80 51.65 -13.71
CA LEU A 194 5.31 50.77 -12.66
C LEU A 194 5.76 49.45 -13.27
N GLY A 195 6.69 48.76 -12.61
CA GLY A 195 6.92 47.33 -12.87
C GLY A 195 7.28 46.96 -14.32
N ARG A 196 6.94 45.74 -14.74
CA ARG A 196 7.20 45.21 -16.08
C ARG A 196 5.88 44.72 -16.70
N ALA A 197 5.79 44.78 -18.03
CA ALA A 197 4.69 44.15 -18.77
C ALA A 197 5.19 43.04 -19.69
N LEU A 198 4.31 42.09 -20.01
CA LEU A 198 4.54 41.11 -21.06
C LEU A 198 4.37 41.76 -22.43
N LYS A 199 5.47 41.83 -23.19
CA LYS A 199 5.49 42.24 -24.60
C LYS A 199 5.33 41.00 -25.49
N VAL A 200 4.27 40.96 -26.28
CA VAL A 200 4.01 39.93 -27.30
C VAL A 200 4.12 40.56 -28.68
N THR A 201 5.06 40.10 -29.49
CA THR A 201 5.36 40.66 -30.81
C THR A 201 4.73 39.81 -31.91
N ASN A 202 3.80 40.38 -32.67
CA ASN A 202 3.38 39.82 -33.96
C ASN A 202 4.01 40.66 -35.10
N ALA A 203 5.01 40.10 -35.77
CA ALA A 203 5.81 40.86 -36.75
C ALA A 203 5.13 41.09 -38.10
N ALA A 204 4.04 40.37 -38.41
CA ALA A 204 3.34 40.47 -39.69
C ALA A 204 1.84 40.22 -39.54
N VAL A 205 1.05 40.82 -40.42
CA VAL A 205 -0.39 40.51 -40.54
C VAL A 205 -0.53 39.05 -40.99
N ARG A 206 -1.39 38.31 -40.31
CA ARG A 206 -1.64 36.89 -40.57
C ARG A 206 -2.86 36.68 -41.46
N ALA A 207 -2.93 35.54 -42.15
CA ALA A 207 -4.09 35.21 -42.98
C ALA A 207 -5.34 35.03 -42.11
N ASN A 208 -5.15 34.42 -40.94
CA ASN A 208 -6.18 34.27 -39.92
C ASN A 208 -5.69 34.82 -38.58
N ASP A 209 -6.60 35.39 -37.79
CA ASP A 209 -6.22 36.09 -36.56
C ASP A 209 -5.73 35.16 -35.43
N TRP A 210 -6.21 33.92 -35.39
CA TRP A 210 -5.76 32.85 -34.49
C TRP A 210 -4.39 32.26 -34.86
N GLU A 211 -3.78 32.66 -35.98
CA GLU A 211 -2.44 32.18 -36.30
C GLU A 211 -1.39 32.77 -35.36
N ALA A 212 -1.62 33.93 -34.76
CA ALA A 212 -0.75 34.55 -33.74
C ALA A 212 -1.52 34.61 -32.42
N GLN A 213 -1.12 33.83 -31.40
CA GLN A 213 -1.90 33.70 -30.16
C GLN A 213 -1.07 33.76 -28.89
N LEU A 214 -1.63 34.45 -27.89
CA LEU A 214 -1.30 34.33 -26.48
C LEU A 214 -2.39 33.48 -25.80
N PHE A 215 -2.00 32.58 -24.92
CA PHE A 215 -2.90 31.74 -24.14
C PHE A 215 -2.69 31.98 -22.65
N ILE A 216 -3.78 32.17 -21.92
CA ILE A 216 -3.79 32.21 -20.45
C ILE A 216 -4.50 30.94 -19.94
N LYS A 217 -3.78 30.14 -19.16
CA LYS A 217 -4.20 28.85 -18.60
C LYS A 217 -4.75 29.04 -17.20
N PHE A 218 -5.79 28.28 -16.87
CA PHE A 218 -6.39 28.25 -15.54
C PHE A 218 -7.01 26.89 -15.23
N SER A 219 -7.18 26.61 -13.94
CA SER A 219 -7.79 25.40 -13.42
C SER A 219 -8.55 25.75 -12.13
N PRO A 220 -9.70 25.14 -11.85
CA PRO A 220 -10.42 24.16 -12.68
C PRO A 220 -11.00 24.78 -13.96
N ALA A 221 -11.35 23.92 -14.93
CA ALA A 221 -12.05 24.34 -16.13
C ALA A 221 -13.45 24.88 -15.81
N VAL A 222 -13.92 25.87 -16.58
CA VAL A 222 -15.21 26.53 -16.35
C VAL A 222 -16.39 25.57 -16.52
N GLN A 223 -17.47 25.77 -15.77
CA GLN A 223 -18.73 25.04 -15.90
C GLN A 223 -19.87 25.95 -16.39
N ALA A 224 -20.84 25.38 -17.10
CA ALA A 224 -21.98 26.14 -17.61
C ALA A 224 -22.76 26.80 -16.46
N GLY A 225 -23.12 28.08 -16.63
CA GLY A 225 -23.84 28.88 -15.64
C GLY A 225 -22.96 29.58 -14.61
N GLU A 226 -21.66 29.26 -14.52
CA GLU A 226 -20.72 29.99 -13.68
C GLU A 226 -20.47 31.40 -14.23
N LYS A 227 -20.18 32.37 -13.36
CA LYS A 227 -19.81 33.72 -13.79
C LYS A 227 -18.34 33.99 -13.56
N TYR A 228 -17.70 34.64 -14.53
CA TYR A 228 -16.28 34.98 -14.48
C TYR A 228 -16.05 36.43 -14.90
N GLN A 229 -15.02 37.06 -14.32
CA GLN A 229 -14.54 38.40 -14.66
C GLN A 229 -13.08 38.30 -15.12
N LEU A 230 -12.80 38.70 -16.37
CA LEU A 230 -11.46 38.94 -16.87
C LEU A 230 -11.14 40.44 -16.72
N SER A 231 -10.02 40.77 -16.09
CA SER A 231 -9.51 42.15 -16.02
C SER A 231 -8.02 42.15 -16.36
N MET A 232 -7.55 43.16 -17.10
CA MET A 232 -6.15 43.31 -17.48
C MET A 232 -5.87 44.72 -17.97
N ASP A 233 -4.64 45.18 -17.82
CA ASP A 233 -4.15 46.38 -18.50
C ASP A 233 -3.57 45.99 -19.87
N VAL A 234 -3.93 46.75 -20.90
CA VAL A 234 -3.48 46.50 -22.27
C VAL A 234 -3.03 47.79 -22.95
N ARG A 235 -2.01 47.66 -23.80
CA ARG A 235 -1.66 48.65 -24.83
C ARG A 235 -1.03 47.95 -26.03
N SER A 236 -0.89 48.67 -27.14
CA SER A 236 -0.16 48.20 -28.32
C SER A 236 0.53 49.36 -29.02
N ASP A 237 1.64 49.13 -29.72
CA ASP A 237 2.39 50.23 -30.36
C ASP A 237 1.58 50.98 -31.44
N VAL A 238 0.52 50.35 -31.96
CA VAL A 238 -0.49 50.96 -32.84
C VAL A 238 -1.88 50.59 -32.37
N ASN A 239 -2.91 51.27 -32.85
CA ASN A 239 -4.30 50.87 -32.58
C ASN A 239 -4.56 49.45 -33.10
N ALA A 240 -5.02 48.56 -32.22
CA ALA A 240 -5.28 47.16 -32.54
C ALA A 240 -6.60 46.68 -31.92
N SER A 241 -7.20 45.67 -32.55
CA SER A 241 -8.44 45.02 -32.09
C SER A 241 -8.32 43.51 -32.30
N TYR A 242 -8.60 42.74 -31.26
CA TYR A 242 -8.40 41.30 -31.22
C TYR A 242 -9.46 40.62 -30.36
N SER A 243 -9.89 39.43 -30.75
CA SER A 243 -10.88 38.64 -30.04
C SER A 243 -10.25 37.65 -29.06
N THR A 244 -11.08 37.12 -28.17
CA THR A 244 -10.74 35.97 -27.35
C THR A 244 -11.51 34.73 -27.78
N GLN A 245 -10.89 33.56 -27.64
CA GLN A 245 -11.50 32.25 -27.89
C GLN A 245 -11.40 31.36 -26.65
N ALA A 246 -12.36 30.45 -26.51
CA ALA A 246 -12.37 29.47 -25.43
C ALA A 246 -11.68 28.19 -25.92
N HIS A 247 -10.71 27.71 -25.14
CA HIS A 247 -9.92 26.53 -25.46
C HIS A 247 -9.92 25.55 -24.29
N VAL A 248 -9.92 24.24 -24.58
CA VAL A 248 -9.82 23.19 -23.53
C VAL A 248 -8.40 23.16 -22.96
N THR A 249 -7.43 23.05 -23.85
CA THR A 249 -6.00 23.24 -23.61
C THR A 249 -5.47 24.17 -24.70
N PRO A 250 -4.28 24.76 -24.55
CA PRO A 250 -3.78 25.71 -25.55
C PRO A 250 -3.71 25.09 -26.96
N GLY A 251 -4.27 25.77 -27.95
CA GLY A 251 -4.43 25.25 -29.32
C GLY A 251 -5.62 24.30 -29.53
N ALA A 252 -6.22 23.72 -28.49
CA ALA A 252 -7.44 22.92 -28.59
C ALA A 252 -8.70 23.82 -28.53
N TYR A 253 -9.03 24.41 -29.69
CA TYR A 253 -10.16 25.30 -29.89
C TYR A 253 -11.49 24.66 -29.46
N LYS A 254 -12.35 25.44 -28.79
CA LYS A 254 -13.69 25.01 -28.38
C LYS A 254 -14.80 25.98 -28.77
N HIS A 255 -14.65 27.27 -28.49
CA HIS A 255 -15.67 28.28 -28.83
C HIS A 255 -15.04 29.57 -29.35
N TRP A 256 -15.73 30.22 -30.30
CA TRP A 256 -15.23 31.37 -31.05
C TRP A 256 -15.16 32.65 -30.21
N ASP A 257 -15.91 32.70 -29.11
CA ASP A 257 -15.91 33.80 -28.14
C ASP A 257 -15.63 33.26 -26.73
N PHE A 258 -14.96 34.05 -25.90
CA PHE A 258 -14.90 33.76 -24.48
C PHE A 258 -15.14 34.99 -23.63
N PHE A 259 -14.33 36.02 -23.82
CA PHE A 259 -14.43 37.33 -23.18
C PHE A 259 -14.57 38.45 -24.20
N GLY A 260 -15.09 38.20 -25.40
CA GLY A 260 -15.32 39.21 -26.42
C GLY A 260 -14.07 39.77 -27.08
N THR A 261 -14.25 40.93 -27.69
CA THR A 261 -13.22 41.70 -28.39
C THR A 261 -12.57 42.72 -27.46
N ILE A 262 -11.25 42.83 -27.54
CA ILE A 262 -10.42 43.79 -26.84
C ILE A 262 -9.87 44.79 -27.86
N SER A 263 -9.72 46.04 -27.45
CA SER A 263 -9.09 47.09 -28.25
C SER A 263 -7.99 47.74 -27.43
N SER A 264 -6.84 47.97 -28.05
CA SER A 264 -5.69 48.62 -27.43
C SER A 264 -5.14 49.72 -28.32
N THR A 265 -4.55 50.73 -27.68
CA THR A 265 -3.91 51.89 -28.33
C THR A 265 -2.48 52.04 -27.78
N PRO A 266 -1.68 53.01 -28.25
CA PRO A 266 -0.36 53.29 -27.68
C PRO A 266 -0.36 53.68 -26.19
N THR A 267 -1.52 53.94 -25.60
CA THR A 267 -1.69 54.26 -24.18
C THR A 267 -2.29 53.07 -23.43
N TRP A 268 -1.82 52.84 -22.20
CA TRP A 268 -2.40 51.84 -21.30
C TRP A 268 -3.88 52.11 -21.02
N THR A 269 -4.70 51.07 -21.16
CA THR A 269 -6.10 51.07 -20.74
C THR A 269 -6.41 49.76 -20.01
N THR A 270 -7.31 49.82 -19.02
CA THR A 270 -7.79 48.63 -18.33
C THR A 270 -9.00 48.06 -19.07
N TYR A 271 -8.89 46.81 -19.50
CA TYR A 271 -9.98 46.00 -20.02
C TYR A 271 -10.63 45.23 -18.88
N THR A 272 -11.95 45.24 -18.76
CA THR A 272 -12.69 44.38 -17.82
C THR A 272 -13.95 43.83 -18.46
N LYS A 273 -14.18 42.52 -18.35
CA LYS A 273 -15.34 41.84 -18.92
C LYS A 273 -15.84 40.75 -17.99
N GLU A 274 -17.14 40.79 -17.73
CA GLU A 274 -17.86 39.72 -17.05
C GLU A 274 -18.64 38.87 -18.06
N ILE A 275 -18.67 37.56 -17.81
CA ILE A 275 -19.44 36.59 -18.60
C ILE A 275 -20.20 35.65 -17.69
N THR A 276 -21.26 35.06 -18.23
CA THR A 276 -21.84 33.81 -17.73
C THR A 276 -21.48 32.72 -18.72
N VAL A 277 -20.85 31.65 -18.25
CA VAL A 277 -20.30 30.58 -19.08
C VAL A 277 -21.45 29.82 -19.76
N SER A 278 -21.41 29.74 -21.09
CA SER A 278 -22.40 28.98 -21.87
C SER A 278 -22.08 27.47 -21.84
N ALA A 279 -23.05 26.64 -22.25
CA ALA A 279 -22.81 25.20 -22.42
C ALA A 279 -21.69 24.89 -23.43
N GLU A 280 -21.51 25.75 -24.43
CA GLU A 280 -20.50 25.61 -25.49
C GLU A 280 -19.09 25.97 -24.99
N GLN A 281 -19.00 26.79 -23.93
CA GLN A 281 -17.76 27.18 -23.27
C GLN A 281 -17.38 26.28 -22.09
N ALA A 282 -18.30 25.47 -21.57
CA ALA A 282 -18.02 24.56 -20.46
C ALA A 282 -16.82 23.65 -20.76
N THR A 283 -16.08 23.23 -19.73
CA THR A 283 -14.83 22.46 -19.82
C THR A 283 -13.64 23.18 -20.47
N CYS A 284 -13.73 24.49 -20.73
CA CYS A 284 -12.57 25.29 -21.14
C CYS A 284 -11.68 25.65 -19.95
N GLY A 285 -10.37 25.53 -20.12
CA GLY A 285 -9.35 25.91 -19.15
C GLY A 285 -8.37 26.98 -19.66
N VAL A 286 -8.65 27.56 -20.83
CA VAL A 286 -7.75 28.49 -21.52
C VAL A 286 -8.50 29.63 -22.20
N ILE A 287 -7.99 30.85 -22.02
CA ILE A 287 -8.34 32.03 -22.84
C ILE A 287 -7.27 32.17 -23.91
N ALA A 288 -7.65 32.10 -25.19
CA ALA A 288 -6.77 32.39 -26.30
C ALA A 288 -7.04 33.81 -26.82
N PHE A 289 -6.00 34.62 -27.02
CA PHE A 289 -6.08 35.97 -27.58
C PHE A 289 -5.59 35.95 -29.03
N ASN A 290 -6.43 36.36 -29.98
CA ASN A 290 -6.15 36.27 -31.42
C ASN A 290 -5.47 37.55 -31.95
N LEU A 291 -4.14 37.55 -31.98
CA LEU A 291 -3.30 38.73 -32.21
C LEU A 291 -2.87 38.92 -33.68
N GLY A 292 -3.36 38.09 -34.60
CA GLY A 292 -2.87 38.02 -35.99
C GLY A 292 -3.28 39.18 -36.92
N LYS A 293 -4.36 39.93 -36.63
CA LYS A 293 -4.89 40.98 -37.53
C LYS A 293 -3.98 42.19 -37.68
N THR A 294 -3.22 42.52 -36.62
CA THR A 294 -2.37 43.70 -36.59
C THR A 294 -0.93 43.29 -36.32
N ALA A 295 -0.01 43.72 -37.19
CA ALA A 295 1.42 43.58 -36.96
C ALA A 295 1.87 44.68 -35.98
N THR A 296 2.11 44.30 -34.73
CA THR A 296 2.49 45.24 -33.66
C THR A 296 3.07 44.49 -32.47
N ASN A 297 3.56 45.25 -31.49
CA ASN A 297 3.81 44.75 -30.15
C ASN A 297 2.58 45.00 -29.29
N TYR A 298 2.03 43.94 -28.73
CA TYR A 298 0.99 43.98 -27.71
C TYR A 298 1.65 43.93 -26.34
N TYR A 299 1.12 44.67 -25.39
CA TYR A 299 1.59 44.67 -24.01
C TYR A 299 0.41 44.33 -23.11
N PHE A 300 0.63 43.35 -22.25
CA PHE A 300 -0.33 42.90 -21.26
C PHE A 300 0.27 43.06 -19.89
N ASP A 301 -0.53 43.53 -18.96
CA ASP A 301 -0.16 43.69 -17.57
C ASP A 301 -1.37 43.41 -16.65
N ASN A 302 -1.12 43.05 -15.40
CA ASN A 302 -2.13 42.82 -14.36
C ASN A 302 -3.32 41.92 -14.78
N ILE A 303 -3.05 40.85 -15.56
CA ILE A 303 -4.11 39.93 -15.98
C ILE A 303 -4.67 39.23 -14.75
N THR A 304 -5.99 39.27 -14.58
CA THR A 304 -6.71 38.50 -13.55
C THR A 304 -7.98 37.88 -14.14
N LEU A 305 -8.20 36.62 -13.83
CA LEU A 305 -9.47 35.92 -14.05
C LEU A 305 -10.04 35.59 -12.68
N LYS A 306 -11.26 36.04 -12.40
CA LYS A 306 -11.95 35.79 -11.13
C LYS A 306 -13.27 35.07 -11.38
N LYS A 307 -13.66 34.17 -10.49
CA LYS A 307 -14.95 33.48 -10.49
C LYS A 307 -15.89 34.14 -9.49
N TYR A 308 -17.14 34.36 -9.89
CA TYR A 308 -18.16 34.85 -8.98
C TYR A 308 -18.53 33.78 -7.96
N ASN A 309 -18.49 34.16 -6.69
CA ASN A 309 -18.91 33.33 -5.59
C ASN A 309 -20.10 34.01 -4.89
N PRO A 310 -21.33 33.49 -5.06
CA PRO A 310 -22.54 34.12 -4.50
C PRO A 310 -22.60 34.06 -2.97
N THR A 311 -21.83 33.17 -2.34
CA THR A 311 -21.78 32.97 -0.89
C THR A 311 -20.58 33.64 -0.21
N GLY A 312 -19.66 34.20 -1.01
CA GLY A 312 -18.39 34.73 -0.52
C GLY A 312 -17.32 33.65 -0.42
N GLY A 313 -16.06 34.05 -0.53
CA GLY A 313 -14.90 33.15 -0.46
C GLY A 313 -14.87 32.31 0.83
N SER A 314 -14.09 31.24 0.83
CA SER A 314 -13.77 30.48 2.04
C SER A 314 -12.34 30.79 2.46
N THR A 315 -12.12 31.07 3.74
CA THR A 315 -10.77 31.14 4.28
C THR A 315 -10.32 29.72 4.60
N ILE A 316 -9.29 29.26 3.89
CA ILE A 316 -8.62 27.99 4.19
C ILE A 316 -7.51 28.30 5.18
N ILE A 317 -7.63 27.76 6.40
CA ILE A 317 -6.58 27.84 7.41
C ILE A 317 -5.87 26.49 7.45
N GLU A 318 -4.67 26.46 6.89
CA GLU A 318 -3.77 25.31 7.00
C GLU A 318 -3.33 25.11 8.44
N LYS A 319 -3.34 23.86 8.90
CA LYS A 319 -2.74 23.51 10.20
C LYS A 319 -1.22 23.59 10.08
N THR A 320 -0.56 24.19 11.06
CA THR A 320 0.91 24.27 11.11
C THR A 320 1.51 22.86 11.29
N PRO A 321 2.79 22.64 10.93
CA PRO A 321 3.47 21.37 11.19
C PRO A 321 3.37 20.91 12.65
N GLU A 322 3.47 21.82 13.62
CA GLU A 322 3.38 21.53 15.06
C GLU A 322 1.97 21.10 15.48
N GLN A 323 0.93 21.74 14.91
CA GLN A 323 -0.46 21.34 15.13
C GLN A 323 -0.71 19.94 14.55
N LYS A 324 -0.25 19.68 13.32
CA LYS A 324 -0.36 18.37 12.69
C LYS A 324 0.36 17.30 13.51
N LYS A 325 1.58 17.57 13.97
CA LYS A 325 2.35 16.68 14.84
C LYS A 325 1.59 16.36 16.13
N THR A 326 1.04 17.37 16.81
CA THR A 326 0.29 17.18 18.06
C THR A 326 -0.93 16.29 17.84
N ILE A 327 -1.75 16.61 16.83
CA ILE A 327 -2.97 15.87 16.50
C ILE A 327 -2.68 14.41 16.12
N ILE A 328 -1.65 14.18 15.29
CA ILE A 328 -1.27 12.83 14.89
C ILE A 328 -0.69 12.05 16.08
N ASN A 329 0.04 12.69 16.99
CA ASN A 329 0.56 12.06 18.20
C ASN A 329 -0.56 11.63 19.15
N GLU A 330 -1.59 12.46 19.33
CA GLU A 330 -2.77 12.12 20.11
C GLU A 330 -3.55 10.95 19.48
N SER A 331 -3.69 10.94 18.15
CA SER A 331 -4.31 9.81 17.42
C SER A 331 -3.52 8.52 17.61
N LEU A 332 -2.17 8.58 17.56
CA LEU A 332 -1.30 7.45 17.81
C LEU A 332 -1.45 6.91 19.24
N GLU A 333 -1.46 7.79 20.25
CA GLU A 333 -1.69 7.41 21.65
C GLU A 333 -3.07 6.78 21.85
N LYS A 334 -4.13 7.36 21.27
CA LYS A 334 -5.48 6.79 21.31
C LYS A 334 -5.50 5.38 20.72
N TRP A 335 -4.94 5.21 19.51
CA TRP A 335 -4.87 3.92 18.82
C TRP A 335 -4.12 2.86 19.66
N ILE A 336 -2.88 3.13 20.04
CA ILE A 336 -2.04 2.15 20.77
C ILE A 336 -2.65 1.83 22.13
N SER A 337 -3.12 2.83 22.86
CA SER A 337 -3.67 2.61 24.20
C SER A 337 -4.93 1.76 24.17
N GLU A 338 -5.87 2.04 23.27
CA GLU A 338 -7.11 1.26 23.16
C GLU A 338 -6.86 -0.14 22.64
N MET A 339 -6.01 -0.30 21.61
CA MET A 339 -5.70 -1.62 21.03
C MET A 339 -5.02 -2.55 22.02
N VAL A 340 -3.97 -2.06 22.71
CA VAL A 340 -3.20 -2.88 23.66
C VAL A 340 -4.04 -3.21 24.90
N LYS A 341 -4.85 -2.28 25.42
CA LYS A 341 -5.79 -2.57 26.53
C LYS A 341 -6.84 -3.60 26.12
N LYS A 342 -7.43 -3.46 24.93
CA LYS A 342 -8.42 -4.41 24.42
C LYS A 342 -7.83 -5.82 24.30
N CYS A 343 -6.56 -5.90 23.95
CA CYS A 343 -5.83 -7.13 23.72
C CYS A 343 -4.91 -7.51 24.90
N ALA A 344 -5.32 -7.28 26.15
CA ALA A 344 -4.47 -7.49 27.33
C ALA A 344 -3.89 -8.93 27.47
N THR A 345 -4.50 -9.93 26.84
CA THR A 345 -4.01 -11.31 26.79
C THR A 345 -2.90 -11.54 25.76
N VAL A 346 -2.74 -10.65 24.78
CA VAL A 346 -1.68 -10.70 23.76
C VAL A 346 -0.37 -10.19 24.37
N LYS A 347 0.65 -11.06 24.40
CA LYS A 347 1.90 -10.82 25.14
C LYS A 347 3.10 -10.45 24.27
N ALA A 348 2.93 -10.37 22.96
CA ALA A 348 3.97 -9.95 22.05
C ALA A 348 3.39 -9.18 20.87
N TRP A 349 4.10 -8.15 20.41
CA TRP A 349 3.62 -7.22 19.39
C TRP A 349 4.71 -6.79 18.44
N ASP A 350 4.37 -6.73 17.15
CA ASP A 350 5.02 -5.81 16.23
C ASP A 350 4.53 -4.40 16.53
N VAL A 351 5.36 -3.63 17.22
CA VAL A 351 5.06 -2.23 17.53
C VAL A 351 5.21 -1.38 16.28
N VAL A 352 6.27 -1.63 15.50
CA VAL A 352 6.52 -0.93 14.24
C VAL A 352 6.82 -1.95 13.17
N ASN A 353 6.05 -1.88 12.09
CA ASN A 353 6.20 -2.71 10.91
C ASN A 353 6.77 -1.90 9.74
N GLU A 354 7.75 -2.46 9.05
CA GLU A 354 8.36 -1.99 7.81
C GLU A 354 8.77 -0.50 7.83
N PRO A 355 9.57 -0.08 8.81
CA PRO A 355 10.01 1.31 8.89
C PRO A 355 11.03 1.68 7.80
N MET A 356 11.84 0.72 7.31
CA MET A 356 13.03 1.03 6.51
C MET A 356 12.73 1.13 5.01
N ASP A 357 13.28 2.15 4.34
CA ASP A 357 13.13 2.32 2.89
C ASP A 357 13.95 1.28 2.11
N ASP A 358 13.37 0.74 1.03
CA ASP A 358 14.02 -0.32 0.24
C ASP A 358 15.14 0.23 -0.65
N GLY A 359 14.99 1.45 -1.17
CA GLY A 359 15.99 2.12 -2.03
C GLY A 359 17.03 2.89 -1.21
N LYS A 360 16.69 3.25 0.03
CA LYS A 360 17.57 3.93 0.97
C LYS A 360 17.63 3.19 2.31
N PRO A 361 18.41 2.10 2.40
CA PRO A 361 18.31 1.12 3.48
C PRO A 361 18.53 1.64 4.91
N TYR A 362 19.11 2.83 5.10
CA TYR A 362 19.33 3.48 6.40
C TYR A 362 18.36 4.65 6.69
N GLU A 363 17.44 4.94 5.78
CA GLU A 363 16.41 5.96 5.92
C GLU A 363 15.04 5.31 6.20
N LEU A 364 14.16 6.06 6.86
CA LEU A 364 12.78 5.65 7.08
C LEU A 364 11.96 5.87 5.80
N LYS A 365 10.97 5.01 5.56
CA LYS A 365 10.03 5.21 4.45
C LYS A 365 9.29 6.53 4.60
N THR A 366 9.11 7.25 3.50
CA THR A 366 8.32 8.48 3.41
C THR A 366 7.30 8.41 2.29
N GLY A 367 6.16 9.06 2.49
CA GLY A 367 5.16 9.30 1.47
C GLY A 367 5.37 10.61 0.72
N ILE A 368 6.30 11.46 1.17
CA ILE A 368 6.57 12.77 0.55
C ILE A 368 7.04 12.57 -0.89
N GLY A 369 6.39 13.26 -1.82
CA GLY A 369 6.69 13.18 -3.25
C GLY A 369 6.15 11.93 -3.96
N LYS A 370 5.30 11.12 -3.30
CA LYS A 370 4.69 9.93 -3.87
C LYS A 370 3.17 10.06 -3.98
N THR A 371 2.59 9.37 -4.96
CA THR A 371 1.13 9.13 -4.99
C THR A 371 0.82 8.01 -4.02
N LEU A 372 0.05 8.30 -2.98
CA LEU A 372 -0.27 7.33 -1.92
C LEU A 372 -1.53 6.53 -2.24
N ALA A 373 -1.52 5.25 -1.90
CA ALA A 373 -2.72 4.43 -1.89
C ALA A 373 -3.72 4.92 -0.82
N ALA A 374 -4.98 4.47 -0.95
CA ALA A 374 -6.08 4.93 -0.10
C ALA A 374 -5.88 4.59 1.39
N ASP A 375 -5.11 3.54 1.68
CA ASP A 375 -4.81 3.02 3.02
C ASP A 375 -3.37 3.32 3.47
N GLU A 376 -2.63 4.16 2.74
CA GLU A 376 -1.27 4.56 3.10
C GLU A 376 -1.22 5.87 3.90
N PHE A 377 -0.48 5.81 5.01
CA PHE A 377 -0.17 6.95 5.88
C PHE A 377 1.18 6.75 6.59
N PHE A 378 2.13 7.67 6.40
CA PHE A 378 3.48 7.56 6.95
C PHE A 378 3.62 8.38 8.23
N TRP A 379 3.61 7.70 9.38
CA TRP A 379 3.74 8.35 10.71
C TRP A 379 4.97 9.26 10.83
N GLN A 380 6.09 8.86 10.24
CA GLN A 380 7.34 9.62 10.32
C GLN A 380 7.26 10.98 9.60
N ASP A 381 6.41 11.14 8.59
CA ASP A 381 6.27 12.41 7.86
C ASP A 381 5.65 13.53 8.72
N TYR A 382 5.02 13.16 9.84
CA TYR A 382 4.40 14.10 10.78
C TYR A 382 5.05 14.09 12.16
N LEU A 383 5.46 12.92 12.65
CA LEU A 383 6.06 12.75 13.98
C LEU A 383 7.59 12.73 13.95
N GLY A 384 8.18 12.65 12.76
CA GLY A 384 9.62 12.50 12.56
C GLY A 384 10.13 11.12 12.94
N LYS A 385 11.46 10.97 12.98
CA LYS A 385 12.16 9.72 13.33
C LYS A 385 11.77 9.16 14.70
N ASP A 386 11.31 10.01 15.62
CA ASP A 386 10.89 9.65 16.98
C ASP A 386 9.51 8.96 17.05
N TYR A 387 8.76 8.79 15.94
CA TYR A 387 7.45 8.13 15.98
C TYR A 387 7.50 6.71 16.57
N ALA A 388 8.56 5.94 16.27
CA ALA A 388 8.75 4.62 16.86
C ALA A 388 9.13 4.70 18.35
N VAL A 389 9.93 5.70 18.75
CA VAL A 389 10.24 5.96 20.16
C VAL A 389 8.95 6.14 20.94
N GLU A 390 8.05 6.97 20.42
CA GLU A 390 6.75 7.20 21.03
C GLU A 390 5.88 5.95 21.02
N ALA A 391 5.81 5.21 19.92
CA ALA A 391 5.05 3.98 19.83
C ALA A 391 5.48 2.92 20.86
N PHE A 392 6.79 2.73 21.04
CA PHE A 392 7.32 1.83 22.07
C PHE A 392 7.02 2.34 23.48
N ARG A 393 7.15 3.65 23.73
CA ARG A 393 6.78 4.27 25.01
C ARG A 393 5.32 4.02 25.36
N LEU A 394 4.42 4.20 24.40
CA LEU A 394 2.99 4.01 24.55
C LEU A 394 2.62 2.54 24.75
N ALA A 395 3.19 1.63 23.95
CA ALA A 395 2.99 0.20 24.10
C ALA A 395 3.44 -0.29 25.48
N ARG A 396 4.53 0.24 26.03
CA ARG A 396 4.97 -0.02 27.41
C ARG A 396 4.08 0.60 28.47
N LYS A 397 3.64 1.83 28.26
CA LYS A 397 2.79 2.57 29.21
C LYS A 397 1.43 1.90 29.41
N TYR A 398 0.84 1.37 28.34
CA TYR A 398 -0.52 0.83 28.36
C TYR A 398 -0.60 -0.70 28.30
N GLY A 399 0.46 -1.36 27.85
CA GLY A 399 0.57 -2.83 27.84
C GLY A 399 1.08 -3.41 29.16
N ASN A 400 1.34 -4.71 29.14
CA ASN A 400 1.90 -5.38 30.30
C ASN A 400 3.42 -5.14 30.35
N PRO A 401 4.01 -4.98 31.56
CA PRO A 401 5.46 -4.79 31.71
C PRO A 401 6.31 -5.93 31.11
N THR A 402 5.73 -7.13 31.00
CA THR A 402 6.41 -8.34 30.49
C THR A 402 6.21 -8.58 29.00
N ASP A 403 5.40 -7.78 28.31
CA ASP A 403 5.12 -7.98 26.88
C ASP A 403 6.42 -7.90 26.06
N LYS A 404 6.50 -8.64 24.96
CA LYS A 404 7.65 -8.62 24.05
C LYS A 404 7.38 -7.71 22.86
N LEU A 405 8.17 -6.65 22.71
CA LEU A 405 7.93 -5.62 21.70
C LEU A 405 8.99 -5.68 20.60
N PHE A 406 8.52 -5.83 19.35
CA PHE A 406 9.32 -6.05 18.16
C PHE A 406 9.26 -4.89 17.18
N VAL A 407 10.34 -4.74 16.40
CA VAL A 407 10.31 -4.08 15.10
C VAL A 407 10.39 -5.16 14.02
N ASN A 408 9.47 -5.16 13.06
CA ASN A 408 9.36 -6.15 11.98
C ASN A 408 9.65 -5.52 10.62
N ASP A 409 10.36 -6.21 9.72
CA ASP A 409 10.59 -5.75 8.35
C ASP A 409 10.88 -6.93 7.40
N TYR A 410 10.74 -6.69 6.09
CA TYR A 410 11.06 -7.63 5.01
C TYR A 410 12.34 -7.23 4.26
N ASN A 411 12.78 -8.12 3.36
CA ASN A 411 13.95 -7.93 2.50
C ASN A 411 15.29 -7.84 3.23
N MET A 412 15.36 -8.15 4.52
CA MET A 412 16.62 -8.13 5.26
C MET A 412 17.59 -9.22 4.80
N GLU A 413 17.06 -10.30 4.27
CA GLU A 413 17.74 -11.43 3.64
C GLU A 413 18.09 -11.19 2.16
N TYR A 414 17.49 -10.20 1.51
CA TYR A 414 17.85 -9.80 0.14
C TYR A 414 18.82 -8.63 0.12
N ASN A 415 18.67 -7.70 1.06
CA ASN A 415 19.50 -6.52 1.22
C ASN A 415 20.01 -6.43 2.66
N LEU A 416 21.25 -6.90 2.87
CA LEU A 416 21.89 -6.89 4.19
C LEU A 416 22.11 -5.47 4.73
N ASP A 417 22.18 -4.45 3.87
CA ASP A 417 22.24 -3.06 4.35
C ASP A 417 20.91 -2.58 4.92
N LYS A 418 19.77 -3.14 4.46
CA LYS A 418 18.46 -2.87 5.08
C LYS A 418 18.38 -3.52 6.46
N CYS A 419 18.91 -4.73 6.62
CA CYS A 419 19.07 -5.37 7.92
C CYS A 419 19.90 -4.50 8.89
N LYS A 420 21.07 -4.03 8.46
CA LYS A 420 21.91 -3.12 9.26
C LYS A 420 21.21 -1.80 9.56
N GLY A 421 20.47 -1.24 8.61
CA GLY A 421 19.69 -0.02 8.78
C GLY A 421 18.61 -0.18 9.85
N LEU A 422 17.88 -1.31 9.84
CA LEU A 422 16.90 -1.64 10.88
C LEU A 422 17.56 -1.76 12.26
N ILE A 423 18.71 -2.46 12.35
CA ILE A 423 19.50 -2.56 13.59
C ILE A 423 19.89 -1.16 14.09
N LYS A 424 20.36 -0.28 13.21
CA LYS A 424 20.69 1.12 13.55
C LYS A 424 19.47 1.91 14.01
N TYR A 425 18.28 1.63 13.46
CA TYR A 425 17.05 2.27 13.92
C TYR A 425 16.60 1.75 15.28
N VAL A 426 16.75 0.45 15.55
CA VAL A 426 16.54 -0.14 16.89
C VAL A 426 17.49 0.50 17.91
N GLU A 427 18.79 0.57 17.61
CA GLU A 427 19.76 1.27 18.48
C GLU A 427 19.36 2.73 18.74
N TYR A 428 18.84 3.42 17.73
CA TYR A 428 18.33 4.79 17.88
C TYR A 428 17.15 4.86 18.84
N ILE A 429 16.17 3.96 18.71
CA ILE A 429 15.00 3.90 19.62
C ILE A 429 15.47 3.72 21.07
N GLU A 430 16.47 2.86 21.27
CA GLU A 430 17.02 2.59 22.60
C GLU A 430 17.86 3.73 23.16
N SER A 431 18.61 4.43 22.30
CA SER A 431 19.34 5.66 22.69
C SER A 431 18.42 6.77 23.20
N LYS A 432 17.12 6.69 22.89
CA LYS A 432 16.07 7.60 23.36
C LYS A 432 15.33 7.09 24.62
N GLY A 433 15.84 6.03 25.26
CA GLY A 433 15.36 5.53 26.53
C GLY A 433 14.22 4.51 26.44
N GLN A 434 13.87 4.04 25.25
CA GLN A 434 12.91 2.95 25.08
C GLN A 434 13.61 1.60 25.02
N LYS A 435 12.85 0.51 25.19
CA LYS A 435 13.39 -0.85 25.11
C LYS A 435 12.71 -1.61 23.97
N VAL A 436 13.52 -2.04 23.00
CA VAL A 436 13.12 -2.99 21.97
C VAL A 436 13.56 -4.37 22.40
N ASP A 437 12.62 -5.30 22.61
CA ASP A 437 12.99 -6.65 23.05
C ASP A 437 13.46 -7.52 21.88
N GLY A 438 12.93 -7.28 20.69
CA GLY A 438 13.14 -8.14 19.55
C GLY A 438 13.14 -7.48 18.19
N ILE A 439 13.72 -8.19 17.23
CA ILE A 439 13.70 -7.85 15.80
C ILE A 439 13.06 -9.04 15.08
N ALA A 440 12.03 -8.75 14.28
CA ALA A 440 11.36 -9.74 13.47
C ALA A 440 11.76 -9.59 11.99
N THR A 441 11.98 -10.72 11.33
CA THR A 441 12.24 -10.81 9.89
C THR A 441 11.09 -11.53 9.22
N GLN A 442 10.44 -10.89 8.25
CA GLN A 442 9.28 -11.47 7.58
C GLN A 442 9.66 -12.75 6.82
N MET A 443 10.80 -12.76 6.12
CA MET A 443 11.28 -13.92 5.34
C MET A 443 10.32 -14.37 4.24
N HIS A 444 9.78 -13.42 3.47
CA HIS A 444 9.07 -13.69 2.21
C HIS A 444 10.08 -14.07 1.12
N ILE A 445 10.37 -15.36 1.01
CA ILE A 445 11.46 -15.86 0.15
C ILE A 445 10.95 -16.75 -0.99
N SER A 446 11.87 -17.25 -1.80
CA SER A 446 11.61 -18.19 -2.89
C SER A 446 12.57 -19.36 -2.85
N ILE A 447 12.29 -20.39 -3.65
CA ILE A 447 13.21 -21.53 -3.82
C ILE A 447 14.60 -21.13 -4.37
N ASN A 448 14.73 -19.92 -4.93
CA ASN A 448 15.96 -19.41 -5.53
C ASN A 448 16.65 -18.33 -4.66
N SER A 449 16.11 -18.01 -3.48
CA SER A 449 16.67 -16.97 -2.62
C SER A 449 18.08 -17.32 -2.15
N ASN A 450 18.92 -16.30 -1.96
CA ASN A 450 20.32 -16.47 -1.64
C ASN A 450 20.50 -17.00 -0.20
N LYS A 451 20.93 -18.26 -0.09
CA LYS A 451 21.17 -18.95 1.17
C LYS A 451 22.24 -18.27 2.04
N GLU A 452 23.32 -17.77 1.44
CA GLU A 452 24.40 -17.09 2.16
C GLU A 452 23.93 -15.77 2.78
N ASN A 453 23.08 -15.00 2.09
CA ASN A 453 22.50 -13.79 2.67
C ASN A 453 21.53 -14.12 3.81
N ILE A 454 20.71 -15.18 3.70
CA ILE A 454 19.85 -15.64 4.80
C ILE A 454 20.71 -15.96 6.04
N ALA A 455 21.80 -16.72 5.87
CA ALA A 455 22.72 -17.02 6.96
C ALA A 455 23.36 -15.75 7.55
N SER A 456 23.83 -14.84 6.69
CA SER A 456 24.46 -13.58 7.10
C SER A 456 23.49 -12.67 7.85
N MET A 457 22.22 -12.61 7.42
CA MET A 457 21.17 -11.88 8.13
C MET A 457 20.98 -12.44 9.54
N PHE A 458 20.87 -13.77 9.72
CA PHE A 458 20.74 -14.35 11.05
C PHE A 458 21.96 -14.09 11.94
N GLN A 459 23.18 -14.07 11.38
CA GLN A 459 24.38 -13.69 12.14
C GLN A 459 24.33 -12.23 12.61
N LEU A 460 23.92 -11.30 11.74
CA LEU A 460 23.74 -9.89 12.09
C LEU A 460 22.68 -9.73 13.20
N LEU A 461 21.54 -10.40 13.05
CA LEU A 461 20.46 -10.37 14.03
C LEU A 461 20.89 -10.98 15.37
N ALA A 462 21.59 -12.12 15.37
CA ALA A 462 22.11 -12.73 16.59
C ALA A 462 23.02 -11.78 17.38
N ALA A 463 23.91 -11.06 16.68
CA ALA A 463 24.87 -10.13 17.29
C ALA A 463 24.21 -8.97 18.05
N THR A 464 22.94 -8.66 17.78
CA THR A 464 22.19 -7.61 18.50
C THR A 464 21.85 -7.98 19.95
N GLY A 465 21.89 -9.27 20.30
CA GLY A 465 21.43 -9.77 21.60
C GLY A 465 19.90 -9.72 21.80
N LYS A 466 19.14 -9.29 20.80
CA LYS A 466 17.67 -9.21 20.83
C LYS A 466 17.02 -10.57 20.63
N LEU A 467 15.74 -10.66 20.99
CA LEU A 467 14.88 -11.76 20.55
C LEU A 467 14.71 -11.68 19.04
N ILE A 468 14.91 -12.79 18.34
CA ILE A 468 14.71 -12.88 16.90
C ILE A 468 13.46 -13.71 16.63
N LYS A 469 12.59 -13.21 15.75
CA LYS A 469 11.42 -13.92 15.25
C LYS A 469 11.51 -13.99 13.73
N VAL A 470 11.31 -15.16 13.15
CA VAL A 470 10.89 -15.24 11.75
C VAL A 470 9.37 -15.11 11.76
N SER A 471 8.84 -13.99 11.24
CA SER A 471 7.46 -13.58 11.51
C SER A 471 6.45 -13.99 10.43
N GLU A 472 6.87 -14.17 9.19
CA GLU A 472 5.96 -14.32 8.05
C GLU A 472 6.53 -15.26 6.96
N LEU A 473 7.18 -16.35 7.38
CA LEU A 473 7.88 -17.25 6.46
C LEU A 473 6.93 -17.86 5.42
N ASP A 474 7.19 -17.55 4.16
CA ASP A 474 6.67 -18.28 3.02
C ASP A 474 7.78 -18.44 1.96
N ILE A 475 7.68 -19.50 1.17
CA ILE A 475 8.72 -19.83 0.19
C ILE A 475 8.07 -20.04 -1.17
N ALA A 476 7.96 -18.99 -1.96
CA ALA A 476 7.38 -19.05 -3.29
C ALA A 476 8.13 -20.01 -4.22
N VAL A 477 7.40 -20.78 -5.01
CA VAL A 477 7.96 -21.54 -6.14
C VAL A 477 8.17 -20.61 -7.33
N GLY A 478 7.29 -19.62 -7.50
CA GLY A 478 7.45 -18.53 -8.48
C GLY A 478 7.10 -18.93 -9.92
N THR A 479 6.35 -20.02 -10.10
CA THR A 479 5.87 -20.46 -11.42
C THR A 479 4.57 -21.26 -11.31
N GLY A 480 3.72 -21.15 -12.33
CA GLY A 480 2.50 -21.97 -12.45
C GLY A 480 2.77 -23.42 -12.88
N ASN A 481 3.94 -23.71 -13.44
CA ASN A 481 4.34 -25.05 -13.88
C ASN A 481 5.18 -25.73 -12.81
N VAL A 482 4.55 -26.09 -11.69
CA VAL A 482 5.24 -26.71 -10.55
C VAL A 482 5.61 -28.15 -10.85
N THR A 483 6.86 -28.50 -10.53
CA THR A 483 7.42 -29.85 -10.69
C THR A 483 7.82 -30.42 -9.33
N GLU A 484 7.93 -31.76 -9.23
CA GLU A 484 8.37 -32.43 -8.00
C GLU A 484 9.75 -31.93 -7.53
N SER A 485 10.69 -31.71 -8.46
CA SER A 485 12.01 -31.16 -8.13
C SER A 485 11.93 -29.75 -7.51
N MET A 486 10.98 -28.92 -7.93
CA MET A 486 10.76 -27.61 -7.32
C MET A 486 10.17 -27.71 -5.92
N LEU A 487 9.24 -28.64 -5.69
CA LEU A 487 8.69 -28.91 -4.36
C LEU A 487 9.78 -29.45 -3.41
N GLN A 488 10.71 -30.25 -3.92
CA GLN A 488 11.85 -30.71 -3.13
C GLN A 488 12.80 -29.56 -2.79
N LYS A 489 13.11 -28.65 -3.73
CA LYS A 489 13.88 -27.42 -3.44
C LYS A 489 13.19 -26.54 -2.41
N GLN A 490 11.86 -26.45 -2.46
CA GLN A 490 11.09 -25.74 -1.45
C GLN A 490 11.25 -26.39 -0.07
N ALA A 491 11.15 -27.72 0.03
CA ALA A 491 11.40 -28.46 1.27
C ALA A 491 12.80 -28.21 1.83
N GLU A 492 13.81 -28.27 0.97
CA GLU A 492 15.20 -27.97 1.33
C GLU A 492 15.39 -26.54 1.82
N MET A 493 14.68 -25.57 1.23
CA MET A 493 14.75 -24.17 1.67
C MET A 493 14.08 -23.96 3.03
N TYR A 494 12.91 -24.57 3.27
CA TYR A 494 12.26 -24.56 4.60
C TYR A 494 13.20 -25.13 5.65
N LYS A 495 13.79 -26.30 5.38
CA LYS A 495 14.77 -26.90 6.27
C LYS A 495 15.97 -25.98 6.51
N TYR A 496 16.51 -25.41 5.43
CA TYR A 496 17.68 -24.53 5.48
C TYR A 496 17.44 -23.29 6.36
N VAL A 497 16.28 -22.65 6.25
CA VAL A 497 15.92 -21.50 7.08
C VAL A 497 15.91 -21.88 8.56
N VAL A 498 15.28 -23.00 8.93
CA VAL A 498 15.25 -23.47 10.33
C VAL A 498 16.64 -23.85 10.81
N ASP A 499 17.44 -24.55 9.99
CA ASP A 499 18.81 -24.92 10.31
C ASP A 499 19.68 -23.68 10.59
N MET A 500 19.58 -22.63 9.75
CA MET A 500 20.37 -21.41 9.93
C MET A 500 19.89 -20.58 11.11
N TYR A 501 18.57 -20.50 11.32
CA TYR A 501 18.00 -19.87 12.51
C TYR A 501 18.50 -20.55 13.79
N SER A 502 18.42 -21.89 13.85
CA SER A 502 18.95 -22.66 14.97
C SER A 502 20.47 -22.47 15.13
N LYS A 503 21.23 -22.56 14.04
CA LYS A 503 22.69 -22.48 14.08
C LYS A 503 23.20 -21.13 14.60
N TYR A 504 22.59 -20.03 14.18
CA TYR A 504 23.11 -18.69 14.46
C TYR A 504 22.39 -17.96 15.58
N ILE A 505 21.08 -18.18 15.78
CA ILE A 505 20.34 -17.53 16.87
C ILE A 505 20.47 -18.39 18.13
N PRO A 506 21.07 -17.89 19.23
CA PRO A 506 21.15 -18.64 20.49
C PRO A 506 19.77 -18.94 21.07
N ALA A 507 19.60 -20.06 21.76
CA ALA A 507 18.31 -20.50 22.30
C ALA A 507 17.53 -19.40 23.07
N LYS A 508 18.22 -18.64 23.94
CA LYS A 508 17.64 -17.52 24.71
C LYS A 508 17.14 -16.33 23.87
N GLN A 509 17.57 -16.24 22.62
CA GLN A 509 17.16 -15.22 21.64
C GLN A 509 16.10 -15.74 20.68
N ARG A 510 15.78 -17.03 20.68
CA ARG A 510 14.83 -17.61 19.71
C ARG A 510 13.39 -17.37 20.18
N TYR A 511 12.74 -16.32 19.67
CA TYR A 511 11.31 -16.13 19.96
C TYR A 511 10.45 -17.14 19.21
N GLY A 512 10.70 -17.36 17.92
CA GLY A 512 9.84 -18.24 17.14
C GLY A 512 9.99 -18.14 15.64
N ILE A 513 9.31 -19.05 14.95
CA ILE A 513 9.13 -19.05 13.49
C ILE A 513 7.64 -19.13 13.21
N THR A 514 7.13 -18.23 12.38
CA THR A 514 5.74 -18.19 11.93
C THR A 514 5.69 -18.39 10.43
N VAL A 515 4.85 -19.32 9.97
CA VAL A 515 4.61 -19.58 8.54
C VAL A 515 3.43 -18.74 8.07
N TRP A 516 3.55 -18.01 6.96
CA TRP A 516 2.53 -17.07 6.49
C TRP A 516 1.57 -17.70 5.48
N GLY A 517 0.38 -18.06 5.96
CA GLY A 517 -0.57 -18.89 5.22
C GLY A 517 -0.22 -20.38 5.34
N VAL A 518 -1.13 -21.16 5.91
CA VAL A 518 -0.90 -22.60 6.09
C VAL A 518 -1.12 -23.40 4.80
N THR A 519 -2.01 -22.95 3.92
CA THR A 519 -2.21 -23.56 2.60
C THR A 519 -1.63 -22.68 1.50
N ASP A 520 -1.33 -23.30 0.37
CA ASP A 520 -1.03 -22.59 -0.87
C ASP A 520 -2.14 -21.58 -1.18
N SER A 521 -1.77 -20.48 -1.85
CA SER A 521 -2.74 -19.42 -2.14
C SER A 521 -3.74 -19.85 -3.21
N LYS A 522 -4.99 -19.45 -3.01
CA LYS A 522 -6.03 -19.51 -4.05
C LYS A 522 -5.76 -18.41 -5.09
N LYS A 523 -6.33 -18.55 -6.29
CA LYS A 523 -6.14 -17.58 -7.38
C LYS A 523 -6.65 -16.17 -7.04
N ASP A 524 -7.62 -16.07 -6.14
CA ASP A 524 -8.25 -14.83 -5.67
C ASP A 524 -7.70 -14.35 -4.32
N SER A 525 -6.62 -14.96 -3.82
CA SER A 525 -5.98 -14.52 -2.57
C SER A 525 -5.37 -13.13 -2.72
N SER A 526 -5.52 -12.28 -1.70
CA SER A 526 -4.91 -10.95 -1.66
C SER A 526 -3.39 -11.00 -1.50
N TRP A 527 -2.87 -12.09 -0.94
CA TRP A 527 -1.44 -12.36 -0.80
C TRP A 527 -1.03 -13.52 -1.72
N LEU A 528 -0.04 -13.27 -2.58
CA LEU A 528 0.54 -14.23 -3.53
C LEU A 528 -0.51 -15.06 -4.30
N PRO A 529 -1.41 -14.45 -5.10
CA PRO A 529 -2.53 -15.14 -5.75
C PRO A 529 -2.08 -16.34 -6.59
N GLY A 530 -2.58 -17.53 -6.26
CA GLY A 530 -2.32 -18.78 -6.98
C GLY A 530 -0.96 -19.43 -6.71
N GLU A 531 -0.11 -18.82 -5.89
CA GLU A 531 1.24 -19.31 -5.58
C GLU A 531 1.22 -20.64 -4.78
N LYS A 532 2.36 -21.34 -4.79
CA LYS A 532 2.57 -22.61 -4.10
C LYS A 532 3.55 -22.49 -2.95
N GLN A 533 3.35 -21.53 -2.05
CA GLN A 533 4.31 -21.10 -1.04
C GLN A 533 4.28 -21.87 0.30
N ALA A 534 3.20 -22.57 0.60
CA ALA A 534 2.91 -23.03 1.97
C ALA A 534 3.28 -24.50 2.21
N LEU A 535 3.00 -24.99 3.42
CA LEU A 535 3.28 -26.38 3.84
C LEU A 535 2.20 -27.38 3.39
N TRP A 536 0.98 -26.90 3.19
CA TRP A 536 -0.13 -27.69 2.64
C TRP A 536 -0.56 -27.13 1.28
N ASP A 537 -1.07 -27.99 0.41
CA ASP A 537 -1.75 -27.53 -0.81
C ASP A 537 -3.16 -26.99 -0.51
N ILE A 538 -3.86 -26.52 -1.54
CA ILE A 538 -5.22 -25.97 -1.40
C ILE A 538 -6.28 -27.03 -1.04
N GLN A 539 -5.94 -28.32 -1.16
CA GLN A 539 -6.76 -29.47 -0.76
C GLN A 539 -6.42 -29.97 0.66
N PHE A 540 -5.54 -29.27 1.38
CA PHE A 540 -5.06 -29.64 2.71
C PHE A 540 -4.18 -30.90 2.74
N THR A 541 -3.61 -31.30 1.60
CA THR A 541 -2.60 -32.36 1.52
C THR A 541 -1.25 -31.78 1.94
N ARG A 542 -0.47 -32.52 2.73
CA ARG A 542 0.88 -32.08 3.10
C ARG A 542 1.81 -32.15 1.90
N LYS A 543 2.59 -31.08 1.70
CA LYS A 543 3.61 -31.01 0.65
C LYS A 543 4.97 -31.50 1.16
N PRO A 544 5.95 -31.78 0.28
CA PRO A 544 7.34 -32.00 0.69
C PRO A 544 7.88 -30.89 1.62
N ALA A 545 7.41 -29.65 1.43
CA ALA A 545 7.68 -28.51 2.30
C ALA A 545 7.38 -28.79 3.79
N TYR A 546 6.28 -29.50 4.10
CA TYR A 546 5.94 -29.91 5.46
C TYR A 546 7.03 -30.81 6.07
N ALA A 547 7.49 -31.81 5.32
CA ALA A 547 8.54 -32.72 5.75
C ALA A 547 9.86 -31.98 5.98
N GLY A 548 10.28 -31.14 5.02
CA GLY A 548 11.51 -30.35 5.15
C GLY A 548 11.48 -29.40 6.36
N PHE A 549 10.33 -28.77 6.62
CA PHE A 549 10.16 -27.92 7.79
C PHE A 549 10.21 -28.73 9.10
N ALA A 550 9.53 -29.87 9.16
CA ALA A 550 9.57 -30.77 10.31
C ALA A 550 10.98 -31.30 10.61
N ASP A 551 11.74 -31.68 9.58
CA ASP A 551 13.13 -32.12 9.71
C ASP A 551 14.04 -31.01 10.25
N GLY A 552 13.83 -29.77 9.80
CA GLY A 552 14.52 -28.61 10.34
C GLY A 552 14.20 -28.39 11.81
N LEU A 553 12.92 -28.43 12.19
CA LEU A 553 12.48 -28.27 13.58
C LEU A 553 13.05 -29.37 14.48
N ASN A 554 13.06 -30.62 14.01
CA ASN A 554 13.63 -31.77 14.73
C ASN A 554 15.15 -31.65 14.93
N GLY A 555 15.84 -30.93 14.04
CA GLY A 555 17.26 -30.62 14.15
C GLY A 555 17.61 -29.45 15.08
N MET A 556 16.61 -28.70 15.55
CA MET A 556 16.81 -27.53 16.41
C MET A 556 17.13 -27.95 17.85
N LYS A 557 18.42 -27.89 18.20
CA LYS A 557 18.94 -28.23 19.53
C LYS A 557 19.31 -27.02 20.37
#